data_AF-A0A1G2SY36-F1
#
_entry.id   AF-A0A1G2SY36-F1
#
_cell.length_a   1.000
_cell.length_b   1.000
_cell.length_c   1.000
_cell.angle_alpha   90.00
_cell.angle_beta   90.00
_cell.angle_gamma   90.00
#
_symmetry.space_group_name_H-M   'P 1'
#
loop_
_entity.id
_entity.type
_entity.pdbx_description
1 polymer ?
#
loop_
_entity_poly.entity_id
_entity_poly.type
_entity_poly.pdbx_seq_one_letter_code
_entity_poly.pdbx_strand_id
1 'polypeptide(L)' 'MKNIIHFSISKEGKYYTASAADYFIVTQGKTFEELARNIKEAVEVYFHGKDNKELGFSANPSILANIEIPIHA' A
#
# COMPACT_ATOMS: atom_id res chain seq x y z
N MET A 1 18.53 -4.57 -4.32
CA MET A 1 17.72 -3.56 -3.60
C MET A 1 16.26 -3.84 -3.87
N LYS A 2 15.39 -3.76 -2.86
CA LYS A 2 13.95 -3.84 -3.07
C LYS A 2 13.51 -2.57 -3.81
N ASN A 3 12.71 -2.73 -4.85
CA ASN A 3 12.20 -1.60 -5.63
C ASN A 3 10.70 -1.40 -5.47
N ILE A 4 10.01 -2.38 -4.88
CA ILE A 4 8.55 -2.45 -4.89
C ILE A 4 8.05 -2.83 -3.50
N ILE A 5 7.07 -2.07 -3.01
CA ILE A 5 6.25 -2.45 -1.87
C ILE A 5 4.95 -3.02 -2.44
N HIS A 6 4.70 -4.30 -2.16
CA HIS A 6 3.52 -5.00 -2.64
C HIS A 6 2.34 -4.80 -1.70
N PHE A 7 1.20 -4.42 -2.26
CA PHE A 7 -0.08 -4.34 -1.58
C PHE A 7 -1.11 -5.28 -2.21
N SER A 8 -1.98 -5.83 -1.37
CA SER A 8 -3.23 -6.48 -1.80
C SER A 8 -4.41 -5.60 -1.42
N ILE A 9 -5.33 -5.39 -2.36
CA ILE A 9 -6.52 -4.57 -2.20
C ILE A 9 -7.75 -5.47 -2.34
N SER A 10 -8.63 -5.40 -1.35
CA SER A 10 -9.95 -6.04 -1.38
C SER A 10 -11.04 -4.98 -1.12
N LYS A 11 -12.30 -5.33 -1.38
CA LYS A 11 -13.45 -4.46 -1.09
C LYS A 11 -14.35 -5.12 -0.05
N GLU A 12 -14.49 -4.46 1.09
CA GLU A 12 -15.34 -4.90 2.20
C GLU A 12 -16.47 -3.89 2.41
N GLY A 13 -17.67 -4.28 1.96
CA GLY A 13 -18.84 -3.42 2.01
C GLY A 13 -18.65 -2.12 1.24
N LYS A 14 -18.55 -1.00 1.96
CA LYS A 14 -18.41 0.36 1.39
C LYS A 14 -16.97 0.83 1.25
N TYR A 15 -16.00 0.04 1.71
CA TYR A 15 -14.59 0.44 1.75
C TYR A 15 -13.74 -0.49 0.91
N TYR A 16 -12.72 0.08 0.29
CA TYR A 16 -11.55 -0.66 -0.14
C TYR A 16 -10.56 -0.73 1.02
N THR A 17 -9.95 -1.89 1.21
CA THR A 17 -8.94 -2.18 2.22
C THR A 17 -7.64 -2.55 1.52
N ALA A 18 -6.50 -2.06 1.99
CA ALA A 18 -5.19 -2.37 1.45
C ALA A 18 -4.24 -2.84 2.55
N SER A 19 -3.50 -3.92 2.29
CA SER A 19 -2.48 -4.46 3.19
C SER A 19 -1.16 -4.68 2.45
N ALA A 20 -0.05 -4.24 3.04
CA ALA A 20 1.28 -4.54 2.53
C ALA A 20 1.66 -6.00 2.85
N ALA A 21 2.37 -6.66 1.92
CA ALA A 21 2.76 -8.07 2.07
C ALA A 21 3.90 -8.28 3.10
N ASP A 22 4.88 -7.38 3.09
CA ASP A 22 6.11 -7.51 3.88
C ASP A 22 6.14 -6.59 5.12
N TYR A 23 5.10 -5.77 5.32
CA TYR A 23 5.09 -4.70 6.31
C TYR A 23 3.74 -4.64 7.03
N PHE A 24 3.76 -4.23 8.30
CA PHE A 24 2.54 -3.99 9.08
C PHE A 24 1.91 -2.64 8.70
N ILE A 25 1.63 -2.47 7.41
CA ILE A 25 0.99 -1.29 6.84
C ILE A 25 -0.36 -1.73 6.32
N VAL A 26 -1.41 -1.19 6.94
CA VAL A 26 -2.80 -1.40 6.54
C VAL A 26 -3.51 -0.07 6.45
N THR A 27 -4.41 0.08 5.50
CA THR A 27 -5.21 1.29 5.33
C THR A 27 -6.50 1.00 4.56
N GLN A 28 -7.40 1.97 4.52
CA GLN A 28 -8.70 1.84 3.83
C GLN A 28 -9.12 3.16 3.18
N GLY A 29 -10.04 3.11 2.23
CA GLY A 29 -10.62 4.28 1.58
C GLY A 29 -11.98 3.97 0.97
N LYS A 30 -12.87 4.95 0.85
CA LYS A 30 -14.20 4.77 0.23
C LYS A 30 -14.11 4.72 -1.29
N THR A 31 -13.13 5.40 -1.88
CA THR A 31 -12.83 5.33 -3.32
C THR A 31 -11.40 4.84 -3.55
N PHE A 32 -11.10 4.45 -4.78
CA PHE A 32 -9.76 4.02 -5.15
C PHE A 32 -8.74 5.15 -5.05
N GLU A 33 -9.12 6.39 -5.36
CA GLU A 33 -8.28 7.59 -5.25
C GLU A 33 -7.98 7.93 -3.79
N GLU A 34 -8.97 7.79 -2.91
CA GLU A 34 -8.78 7.93 -1.47
C GLU A 34 -7.83 6.85 -0.95
N LEU A 35 -8.07 5.59 -1.33
CA LEU A 35 -7.20 4.48 -0.94
C LEU A 35 -5.76 4.71 -1.41
N ALA A 36 -5.55 5.12 -2.66
CA ALA A 36 -4.23 5.36 -3.22
C ALA A 36 -3.47 6.47 -2.48
N ARG A 37 -4.16 7.55 -2.06
CA ARG A 37 -3.55 8.58 -1.19
C ARG A 37 -3.21 8.01 0.18
N ASN A 38 -4.14 7.29 0.80
CA ASN A 38 -3.95 6.73 2.13
C ASN A 38 -2.83 5.68 2.17
N ILE A 39 -2.63 4.91 1.09
CA ILE A 39 -1.51 3.97 0.96
C ILE A 39 -0.18 4.73 0.97
N LYS A 40 -0.07 5.82 0.21
CA LYS A 40 1.16 6.64 0.17
C LYS A 40 1.47 7.24 1.54
N GLU A 41 0.48 7.86 2.17
CA GLU A 41 0.62 8.44 3.51
C GLU A 41 1.00 7.37 4.55
N ALA A 42 0.37 6.19 4.51
CA ALA A 42 0.70 5.11 5.44
C ALA A 42 2.14 4.58 5.26
N VAL A 43 2.61 4.49 4.01
CA VAL A 43 4.01 4.14 3.70
C VAL A 43 4.97 5.21 4.20
N GLU A 44 4.67 6.49 3.96
CA GLU A 44 5.46 7.63 4.45
C GLU A 44 5.55 7.63 5.98
N VAL A 45 4.43 7.41 6.68
CA VAL A 45 4.38 7.32 8.14
C VAL A 45 5.18 6.13 8.66
N TYR A 46 5.05 4.95 8.04
CA TYR A 46 5.73 3.73 8.49
C TYR A 46 7.26 3.82 8.37
N PHE A 47 7.75 4.52 7.34
CA PHE A 47 9.17 4.73 7.10
C PHE A 47 9.68 6.10 7.57
N HIS A 48 8.85 6.89 8.25
CA HIS A 48 9.23 8.21 8.72
C HIS A 48 10.50 8.16 9.58
N GLY A 49 11.52 8.93 9.21
CA GLY A 49 12.81 8.99 9.90
C GLY A 49 13.79 7.85 9.59
N LYS A 50 13.48 6.98 8.61
CA LYS A 50 14.39 5.92 8.14
C LYS A 50 14.95 6.25 6.77
N ASP A 51 16.22 5.95 6.53
CA ASP A 51 16.83 6.14 5.21
C ASP A 51 16.49 4.95 4.29
N ASN A 52 16.18 5.22 3.02
CA ASN A 52 15.90 4.19 2.01
C ASN A 52 17.04 3.15 1.92
N LYS A 53 18.29 3.57 2.09
CA LYS A 53 19.47 2.70 2.07
C LYS A 53 19.51 1.73 3.26
N GLU A 54 19.11 2.18 4.45
CA GLU A 54 18.99 1.34 5.65
C GLU A 54 17.89 0.29 5.50
N LEU A 55 16.83 0.66 4.78
CA LEU A 55 15.69 -0.22 4.47
C LEU A 55 15.95 -1.15 3.28
N GLY A 56 17.09 -1.02 2.59
CA GLY A 56 17.44 -1.79 1.40
C GLY A 56 16.64 -1.43 0.14
N PHE A 57 15.97 -0.26 0.15
CA PHE A 57 15.27 0.30 -1.00
C PHE A 57 16.20 1.02 -1.95
N SER A 58 15.81 1.11 -3.24
CA SER A 58 16.41 2.05 -4.16
C SER A 58 15.98 3.50 -3.85
N ALA A 59 16.57 4.48 -4.55
CA ALA A 59 16.29 5.89 -4.32
C ALA A 59 14.80 6.25 -4.50
N ASN A 60 14.11 5.59 -5.43
CA ASN A 60 12.71 5.82 -5.75
C ASN A 60 11.95 4.48 -5.75
N PRO A 61 11.58 3.95 -4.56
CA PRO A 61 10.76 2.75 -4.50
C PRO A 61 9.36 3.05 -5.06
N SER A 62 8.73 2.01 -5.60
CA SER A 62 7.37 2.08 -6.14
C SER A 62 6.40 1.24 -5.30
N ILE A 63 5.13 1.57 -5.37
CA ILE A 63 4.06 0.74 -4.81
C ILE A 63 3.43 -0.04 -5.97
N LEU A 64 3.30 -1.36 -5.81
CA LEU A 64 2.54 -2.21 -6.72
C LEU A 64 1.39 -2.84 -5.95
N ALA A 65 0.17 -2.63 -6.42
CA ALA A 65 -1.03 -3.12 -5.75
C ALA A 65 -1.81 -4.06 -6.65
N ASN A 66 -2.14 -5.24 -6.15
CA ASN A 66 -3.10 -6.15 -6.77
C ASN A 66 -4.49 -5.84 -6.21
N ILE A 67 -5.50 -5.76 -7.08
CA ILE A 67 -6.89 -5.52 -6.67
C ILE A 67 -7.75 -6.73 -6.98
N GLU A 68 -8.50 -7.17 -5.97
CA GLU A 68 -9.55 -8.17 -6.12
C GLU A 68 -10.79 -7.52 -6.74
N ILE A 69 -11.23 -8.04 -7.88
CA ILE A 69 -12.47 -7.62 -8.54
C ILE A 69 -13.45 -8.78 -8.40
N PRO A 70 -14.55 -8.62 -7.63
CA PRO A 70 -15.54 -9.68 -7.48
C PRO A 70 -16.26 -9.92 -8.81
N ILE A 71 -16.34 -11.20 -9.22
CA ILE A 71 -17.04 -11.61 -10.46
C ILE A 71 -18.57 -11.64 -10.23
N HIS A 72 -19.00 -11.79 -8.98
CA HIS A 72 -20.41 -11.82 -8.58
C HIS A 72 -20.60 -11.05 -7.26
N ALA A 73 -21.77 -10.44 -7.08
CA ALA A 73 -22.16 -9.69 -5.89
C ALA A 73 -22.66 -10.61 -4.76
#